data_AF-A0A1V4MLN3-F1
#
_entry.id   AF-A0A1V4MLN3-F1
#
_cell.length_a   1.000
_cell.length_b   1.000
_cell.length_c   1.000
_cell.angle_alpha   90.00
_cell.angle_beta   90.00
_cell.angle_gamma   90.00
#
_symmetry.space_group_name_H-M   'P 1'
#
loop_
_entity.id
_entity.type
_entity.pdbx_description
1 polymer ?
#
loop_
_entity_poly.entity_id
_entity_poly.type
_entity_poly.pdbx_seq_one_letter_code
_entity_poly.pdbx_strand_id
1 'polypeptide(L)'
;MGIISRMLHRYKGGDIFFVFLIAAWFLLQSSCATLDTSKKTPEPALEPVSKKPEPAIVEEKPITPLVFRSEDYVVKVLQDGDNLPVLAKRFLGDEKRAWVIEDANEDIAFEKDQVIVIPLKQENKGGLSLDGYQAVPVLVYHRFAETCESSLCTPISVFDQQMRYLKENGYRVISLGMLLDFLEYRQAVPKRSVVITIDDGYKSAYDIAYPILKGYGFSATLFIYTDFVGGGRIAINWDQLREMKSEGFEVGSHTLSHCDLAKKKEGEDDQAYVARIKKELLVSKQIIDKKLGQDTTYLAFPYGTYNQRVLRICDQAGYKVGFSVKRGGNPFFADPLALKRDQVLKRDIHSFIAMLETFHELSLR
;
A
#
# COMPACT_ATOMS: atom_id res chain seq x y z
N MET A 1 8.34 26.40 17.60
CA MET A 1 8.73 27.63 16.88
C MET A 1 10.23 27.59 16.65
N GLY A 2 10.68 27.56 15.40
CA GLY A 2 12.10 27.41 15.02
C GLY A 2 12.38 26.17 14.16
N ILE A 3 13.32 26.33 13.22
CA ILE A 3 13.86 25.29 12.32
C ILE A 3 12.93 24.82 11.18
N ILE A 4 12.41 25.78 10.40
CA ILE A 4 12.43 25.65 8.94
C ILE A 4 13.46 26.66 8.43
N SER A 5 14.68 26.20 8.17
CA SER A 5 15.75 27.00 7.55
C SER A 5 16.77 26.07 6.90
N ARG A 6 17.33 26.51 5.76
CA ARG A 6 18.38 25.85 4.95
C ARG A 6 17.94 24.74 3.97
N MET A 7 17.20 25.10 2.93
CA MET A 7 17.36 24.49 1.59
C MET A 7 17.05 25.50 0.46
N LEU A 8 17.84 26.58 0.36
CA LEU A 8 17.83 27.49 -0.80
C LEU A 8 19.23 28.03 -1.09
N HIS A 9 20.08 27.22 -1.73
CA HIS A 9 21.35 27.71 -2.29
C HIS A 9 21.82 26.85 -3.48
N ARG A 10 21.30 27.16 -4.67
CA ARG A 10 21.95 27.02 -6.00
C ARG A 10 20.94 27.42 -7.08
N TYR A 11 21.11 28.62 -7.64
CA TYR A 11 21.22 28.93 -9.07
C TYR A 11 21.29 30.46 -9.22
N LYS A 12 22.25 30.96 -10.01
CA LYS A 12 22.50 32.39 -10.27
C LYS A 12 22.45 32.63 -11.77
N GLY A 13 21.82 33.73 -12.19
CA GLY A 13 21.79 34.25 -13.57
C GLY A 13 20.71 33.59 -14.45
N GLY A 14 19.94 34.33 -15.24
CA GLY A 14 19.82 35.79 -15.30
C GLY A 14 18.79 36.26 -16.35
N ASP A 15 18.15 37.39 -16.04
CA ASP A 15 17.63 38.42 -16.94
C ASP A 15 16.45 38.22 -17.93
N ILE A 16 15.47 39.14 -17.73
CA ILE A 16 14.67 39.92 -18.70
C ILE A 16 13.17 39.54 -18.99
N PHE A 17 12.29 40.43 -18.49
CA PHE A 17 11.00 40.98 -18.99
C PHE A 17 10.04 40.07 -19.82
N PHE A 18 8.73 40.03 -19.53
CA PHE A 18 7.80 41.15 -19.79
C PHE A 18 6.49 41.05 -18.98
N VAL A 19 5.82 42.19 -18.77
CA VAL A 19 4.48 42.33 -18.13
C VAL A 19 3.49 42.82 -19.18
N PHE A 20 2.24 42.33 -19.19
CA PHE A 20 1.07 43.16 -19.55
C PHE A 20 -0.24 42.65 -18.93
N LEU A 21 -1.21 43.54 -18.86
CA LEU A 21 -2.47 43.52 -18.08
C LEU A 21 -3.58 44.11 -19.00
N ILE A 22 -4.83 44.19 -18.52
CA ILE A 22 -6.02 44.87 -19.12
C ILE A 22 -6.83 43.99 -20.11
N ALA A 23 -8.15 44.18 -20.31
CA ALA A 23 -9.32 44.11 -19.40
C ALA A 23 -10.63 44.56 -20.12
N ALA A 24 -11.74 43.91 -19.74
CA ALA A 24 -13.12 44.47 -19.61
C ALA A 24 -14.00 44.84 -20.85
N TRP A 25 -15.30 45.07 -20.53
CA TRP A 25 -16.41 45.71 -21.30
C TRP A 25 -17.22 44.87 -22.33
N PHE A 26 -18.56 45.01 -22.49
CA PHE A 26 -19.65 45.62 -21.66
C PHE A 26 -21.07 45.16 -22.13
N LEU A 27 -22.10 45.41 -21.31
CA LEU A 27 -23.60 45.47 -21.53
C LEU A 27 -24.25 45.14 -22.90
N LEU A 28 -25.49 44.60 -22.98
CA LEU A 28 -26.76 45.29 -22.63
C LEU A 28 -28.00 44.37 -22.49
N GLN A 29 -29.10 44.92 -21.94
CA GLN A 29 -30.39 44.24 -21.71
C GLN A 29 -31.53 44.70 -22.66
N SER A 30 -32.64 43.95 -22.59
CA SER A 30 -34.05 44.41 -22.66
C SER A 30 -34.74 44.64 -24.01
N SER A 31 -35.87 43.96 -24.19
CA SER A 31 -37.13 44.61 -24.61
C SER A 31 -38.35 43.81 -24.14
N CYS A 32 -39.39 44.51 -23.68
CA CYS A 32 -40.72 43.96 -23.36
C CYS A 32 -41.71 44.19 -24.52
N ALA A 33 -42.76 43.38 -24.60
CA ALA A 33 -43.96 43.72 -25.39
C ALA A 33 -45.26 43.13 -24.83
N THR A 34 -46.31 43.96 -24.86
CA THR A 34 -47.72 43.77 -24.44
C THR A 34 -48.58 44.78 -25.23
N LEU A 35 -49.90 44.69 -25.38
CA LEU A 35 -50.96 43.89 -24.74
C LEU A 35 -52.16 43.83 -25.73
N ASP A 36 -53.04 42.81 -25.67
CA ASP A 36 -54.51 42.97 -25.85
C ASP A 36 -55.27 41.62 -25.88
N THR A 37 -56.15 41.26 -24.93
CA THR A 37 -57.53 41.69 -24.60
C THR A 37 -58.67 40.80 -25.13
N SER A 38 -59.30 40.10 -24.17
CA SER A 38 -60.76 39.86 -24.06
C SER A 38 -61.50 38.95 -25.04
N LYS A 39 -62.20 37.95 -24.48
CA LYS A 39 -63.68 37.88 -24.50
C LYS A 39 -64.23 36.90 -23.44
N LYS A 40 -65.53 36.98 -23.18
CA LYS A 40 -66.22 36.48 -21.97
C LYS A 40 -66.62 35.00 -22.02
N THR A 41 -66.79 34.43 -20.82
CA THR A 41 -67.43 33.14 -20.48
C THR A 41 -68.87 33.00 -20.99
N PRO A 42 -69.35 31.77 -21.17
CA PRO A 42 -70.26 31.21 -20.16
C PRO A 42 -70.02 29.72 -19.80
N GLU A 43 -70.55 29.33 -18.64
CA GLU A 43 -70.79 27.95 -18.15
C GLU A 43 -72.31 27.84 -17.84
N PRO A 44 -72.90 26.66 -17.52
CA PRO A 44 -72.32 25.30 -17.45
C PRO A 44 -73.12 24.19 -18.16
N ALA A 45 -72.50 23.01 -18.31
CA ALA A 45 -73.20 21.73 -18.48
C ALA A 45 -72.37 20.59 -17.86
N LEU A 46 -73.01 19.68 -17.13
CA LEU A 46 -72.38 18.63 -16.33
C LEU A 46 -72.21 17.31 -17.13
N GLU A 47 -70.96 16.87 -17.32
CA GLU A 47 -70.58 15.48 -17.63
C GLU A 47 -69.22 15.15 -16.95
N PRO A 48 -68.75 13.88 -16.91
CA PRO A 48 -69.18 12.88 -15.95
C PRO A 48 -68.06 12.54 -14.92
N VAL A 49 -68.37 11.62 -14.00
CA VAL A 49 -67.52 11.19 -12.87
C VAL A 49 -66.06 10.90 -13.27
N SER A 50 -65.13 11.48 -12.51
CA SER A 50 -63.69 11.37 -12.75
C SER A 50 -63.21 9.91 -12.83
N LYS A 51 -62.51 9.54 -13.90
CA LYS A 51 -61.57 8.42 -13.84
C LYS A 51 -60.36 8.85 -13.01
N LYS A 52 -60.08 8.08 -11.96
CA LYS A 52 -58.84 8.20 -11.17
C LYS A 52 -57.65 8.12 -12.14
N PRO A 53 -56.66 9.05 -12.09
CA PRO A 53 -55.51 8.97 -12.99
C PRO A 53 -54.77 7.67 -12.74
N GLU A 54 -54.41 6.97 -13.82
CA GLU A 54 -53.39 5.92 -13.75
C GLU A 54 -52.10 6.54 -13.17
N PRO A 55 -51.33 5.80 -12.35
CA PRO A 55 -50.03 6.29 -11.91
C PRO A 55 -49.21 6.58 -13.15
N ALA A 56 -48.78 7.83 -13.30
CA ALA A 56 -47.89 8.21 -14.38
C ALA A 56 -46.69 7.28 -14.35
N ILE A 57 -46.46 6.55 -15.45
CA ILE A 57 -45.20 5.86 -15.65
C ILE A 57 -44.16 6.96 -15.68
N VAL A 58 -43.40 7.06 -14.60
CA VAL A 58 -42.19 7.88 -14.59
C VAL A 58 -41.26 7.17 -15.56
N GLU A 59 -41.13 7.71 -16.77
CA GLU A 59 -40.05 7.33 -17.66
C GLU A 59 -38.75 7.65 -16.92
N GLU A 60 -38.13 6.63 -16.32
CA GLU A 60 -36.78 6.72 -15.81
C GLU A 60 -35.89 7.09 -17.00
N LYS A 61 -35.50 8.37 -17.04
CA LYS A 61 -34.55 8.87 -18.04
C LYS A 61 -33.36 7.92 -18.06
N PRO A 62 -33.00 7.33 -19.21
CA PRO A 62 -31.90 6.38 -19.28
C PRO A 62 -30.64 7.07 -18.73
N ILE A 63 -30.18 6.59 -17.58
CA ILE A 63 -29.09 7.24 -16.86
C ILE A 63 -27.85 7.09 -17.71
N THR A 64 -27.34 8.21 -18.23
CA THR A 64 -26.15 8.18 -19.09
C THR A 64 -24.99 7.56 -18.33
N PRO A 65 -24.30 6.53 -18.84
CA PRO A 65 -23.32 5.75 -18.07
C PRO A 65 -22.17 6.58 -17.45
N LEU A 66 -21.89 7.75 -18.01
CA LEU A 66 -21.04 8.77 -17.41
C LEU A 66 -21.94 9.88 -16.87
N VAL A 67 -21.89 10.12 -15.55
CA VAL A 67 -22.68 11.16 -14.87
C VAL A 67 -21.90 12.47 -14.83
N PHE A 68 -20.60 12.40 -14.52
CA PHE A 68 -19.73 13.56 -14.39
C PHE A 68 -18.25 13.21 -14.64
N ARG A 69 -17.45 14.21 -15.07
CA ARG A 69 -15.99 14.12 -15.13
C ARG A 69 -15.36 15.48 -14.87
N SER A 70 -14.39 15.54 -13.95
CA SER A 70 -13.43 16.64 -13.80
C SER A 70 -12.01 16.17 -14.16
N GLU A 71 -11.00 16.98 -13.85
CA GLU A 71 -9.61 16.53 -13.83
C GLU A 71 -9.29 15.58 -12.67
N ASP A 72 -10.08 15.64 -11.60
CA ASP A 72 -9.76 15.03 -10.30
C ASP A 72 -10.51 13.72 -10.10
N TYR A 73 -11.74 13.59 -10.61
CA TYR A 73 -12.56 12.39 -10.51
C TYR A 73 -13.57 12.23 -11.66
N VAL A 74 -14.06 11.00 -11.81
CA VAL A 74 -15.24 10.64 -12.62
C VAL A 74 -16.35 10.16 -11.69
N VAL A 75 -17.60 10.54 -11.99
CA VAL A 75 -18.78 9.88 -11.42
C VAL A 75 -19.47 9.09 -12.52
N LYS A 76 -19.70 7.80 -12.28
CA LYS A 76 -20.18 6.84 -13.28
C LYS A 76 -21.25 5.95 -12.68
N VAL A 77 -22.26 5.61 -13.49
CA VAL A 77 -23.20 4.53 -13.17
C VAL A 77 -22.64 3.22 -13.74
N LEU A 78 -22.55 2.18 -12.91
CA LEU A 78 -22.06 0.87 -13.32
C LEU A 78 -23.01 0.20 -14.33
N GLN A 79 -22.44 -0.50 -15.30
CA GLN A 79 -23.15 -1.15 -16.40
C GLN A 79 -22.74 -2.62 -16.50
N ASP A 80 -23.49 -3.41 -17.27
CA ASP A 80 -23.17 -4.81 -17.53
C ASP A 80 -21.75 -4.95 -18.11
N GLY A 81 -20.91 -5.72 -17.41
CA GLY A 81 -19.50 -5.95 -17.77
C GLY A 81 -18.48 -4.99 -17.16
N ASP A 82 -18.90 -3.91 -16.49
CA ASP A 82 -17.99 -3.10 -15.68
C ASP A 82 -17.46 -3.91 -14.49
N ASN A 83 -16.14 -3.83 -14.25
CA ASN A 83 -15.49 -4.40 -13.08
C ASN A 83 -14.27 -3.56 -12.68
N LEU A 84 -13.83 -3.68 -11.43
CA LEU A 84 -12.75 -2.87 -10.85
C LEU A 84 -11.45 -2.89 -11.68
N PRO A 85 -10.88 -4.05 -12.09
CA PRO A 85 -9.71 -4.11 -12.97
C PRO A 85 -9.89 -3.38 -14.32
N VAL A 86 -11.01 -3.61 -15.02
CA VAL A 86 -11.29 -2.97 -16.32
C VAL A 86 -11.42 -1.44 -16.18
N LEU A 87 -12.12 -0.98 -15.14
CA LEU A 87 -12.28 0.43 -14.86
C LEU A 87 -10.97 1.10 -14.44
N ALA A 88 -10.18 0.45 -13.59
CA ALA A 88 -8.85 0.94 -13.24
C ALA A 88 -7.91 0.98 -14.46
N LYS A 89 -7.94 -0.03 -15.33
CA LYS A 89 -7.16 0.01 -16.58
C LYS A 89 -7.59 1.17 -17.49
N ARG A 90 -8.90 1.39 -17.63
CA ARG A 90 -9.50 2.43 -18.48
C ARG A 90 -9.27 3.85 -17.97
N PHE A 91 -9.40 4.08 -16.67
CA PHE A 91 -9.40 5.44 -16.08
C PHE A 91 -8.10 5.79 -15.35
N LEU A 92 -7.38 4.80 -14.82
CA LEU A 92 -6.16 4.98 -14.00
C LEU A 92 -4.89 4.46 -14.71
N GLY A 93 -5.03 3.89 -15.91
CA GLY A 93 -3.96 3.37 -16.77
C GLY A 93 -3.45 1.97 -16.41
N ASP A 94 -3.82 1.46 -15.23
CA ASP A 94 -3.31 0.22 -14.65
C ASP A 94 -4.42 -0.50 -13.87
N GLU A 95 -4.64 -1.78 -14.18
CA GLU A 95 -5.61 -2.65 -13.52
C GLU A 95 -5.28 -2.88 -12.03
N LYS A 96 -3.98 -2.84 -11.67
CA LYS A 96 -3.51 -2.99 -10.28
C LYS A 96 -3.92 -1.82 -9.39
N ARG A 97 -4.45 -0.74 -9.97
CA ARG A 97 -5.04 0.40 -9.24
C ARG A 97 -6.54 0.24 -8.96
N ALA A 98 -7.11 -0.94 -9.17
CA ALA A 98 -8.49 -1.30 -8.78
C ALA A 98 -8.87 -0.84 -7.37
N TRP A 99 -7.96 -1.00 -6.41
CA TRP A 99 -8.13 -0.58 -5.01
C TRP A 99 -8.38 0.93 -4.84
N VAL A 100 -7.93 1.79 -5.77
CA VAL A 100 -8.17 3.24 -5.70
C VAL A 100 -9.65 3.55 -5.91
N ILE A 101 -10.33 2.74 -6.72
CA ILE A 101 -11.78 2.83 -6.93
C ILE A 101 -12.48 2.19 -5.74
N GLU A 102 -12.04 1.01 -5.29
CA GLU A 102 -12.63 0.29 -4.16
C GLU A 102 -12.60 1.11 -2.85
N ASP A 103 -11.44 1.66 -2.47
CA ASP A 103 -11.26 2.45 -1.24
C ASP A 103 -11.96 3.83 -1.27
N ALA A 104 -12.38 4.29 -2.46
CA ALA A 104 -13.14 5.52 -2.66
C ALA A 104 -14.67 5.29 -2.69
N ASN A 105 -15.11 4.02 -2.74
CA ASN A 105 -16.50 3.60 -2.76
C ASN A 105 -16.75 2.55 -1.67
N GLU A 106 -16.19 2.78 -0.48
CA GLU A 106 -16.47 1.93 0.68
C GLU A 106 -17.98 1.84 0.93
N ASP A 107 -18.42 0.64 1.33
CA ASP A 107 -19.82 0.27 1.57
C ASP A 107 -20.76 0.33 0.34
N ILE A 108 -20.24 0.58 -0.88
CA ILE A 108 -21.00 0.50 -2.14
C ILE A 108 -20.79 -0.87 -2.80
N ALA A 109 -21.88 -1.61 -3.00
CA ALA A 109 -21.85 -2.85 -3.77
C ALA A 109 -21.49 -2.58 -5.24
N PHE A 110 -20.55 -3.34 -5.80
CA PHE A 110 -20.04 -3.11 -7.16
C PHE A 110 -20.91 -3.76 -8.24
N GLU A 111 -22.18 -3.37 -8.26
CA GLU A 111 -23.24 -3.95 -9.09
C GLU A 111 -23.80 -2.95 -10.11
N LYS A 112 -24.53 -3.46 -11.11
CA LYS A 112 -25.16 -2.65 -12.14
C LYS A 112 -26.04 -1.54 -11.52
N ASP A 113 -26.11 -0.40 -12.20
CA ASP A 113 -26.93 0.77 -11.86
C ASP A 113 -26.52 1.51 -10.56
N GLN A 114 -25.51 1.02 -9.83
CA GLN A 114 -24.88 1.74 -8.73
C GLN A 114 -24.01 2.90 -9.22
N VAL A 115 -24.00 4.00 -8.46
CA VAL A 115 -23.19 5.19 -8.75
C VAL A 115 -21.86 5.11 -8.01
N ILE A 116 -20.76 5.20 -8.74
CA ILE A 116 -19.39 5.15 -8.19
C ILE A 116 -18.57 6.40 -8.54
N VAL A 117 -17.60 6.71 -7.68
CA VAL A 117 -16.57 7.74 -7.87
C VAL A 117 -15.24 7.08 -8.25
N ILE A 118 -14.57 7.57 -9.28
CA ILE A 118 -13.25 7.09 -9.73
C ILE A 118 -12.27 8.26 -9.59
N PRO A 119 -11.42 8.28 -8.54
CA PRO A 119 -10.39 9.31 -8.37
C PRO A 119 -9.32 9.21 -9.48
N LEU A 120 -9.16 10.25 -10.28
CA LEU A 120 -8.15 10.34 -11.34
C LEU A 120 -6.79 10.81 -10.78
N LYS A 121 -6.80 11.70 -9.78
CA LYS A 121 -5.61 12.16 -9.05
C LYS A 121 -5.48 11.40 -7.72
N GLN A 122 -4.23 11.17 -7.29
CA GLN A 122 -3.92 10.49 -6.04
C GLN A 122 -3.45 11.51 -5.00
N GLU A 123 -4.41 12.15 -4.35
CA GLU A 123 -4.13 13.29 -3.45
C GLU A 123 -3.55 12.84 -2.10
N ASN A 124 -4.00 11.69 -1.57
CA ASN A 124 -3.61 11.22 -0.24
C ASN A 124 -2.43 10.23 -0.25
N LYS A 125 -1.25 10.67 -0.70
CA LYS A 125 -0.06 9.80 -0.79
C LYS A 125 0.45 9.28 0.56
N GLY A 126 0.25 10.02 1.64
CA GLY A 126 0.69 9.65 2.99
C GLY A 126 -0.36 8.90 3.82
N GLY A 127 -1.55 8.63 3.28
CA GLY A 127 -2.64 8.02 4.04
C GLY A 127 -3.15 8.87 5.22
N LEU A 128 -3.03 10.21 5.11
CA LEU A 128 -3.51 11.19 6.08
C LEU A 128 -5.01 11.45 5.93
N SER A 129 -5.75 11.59 7.03
CA SER A 129 -7.12 12.13 7.01
C SER A 129 -7.30 13.16 8.14
N LEU A 130 -8.51 13.72 8.27
CA LEU A 130 -8.83 14.65 9.37
C LEU A 130 -8.82 13.96 10.74
N ASP A 131 -9.01 12.64 10.77
CA ASP A 131 -9.21 11.86 11.99
C ASP A 131 -7.98 10.99 12.33
N GLY A 132 -6.91 11.03 11.53
CA GLY A 132 -5.69 10.25 11.80
C GLY A 132 -4.79 9.99 10.59
N TYR A 133 -4.01 8.92 10.66
CA TYR A 133 -3.07 8.54 9.61
C TYR A 133 -2.92 7.02 9.46
N GLN A 134 -2.73 6.58 8.22
CA GLN A 134 -2.45 5.19 7.88
C GLN A 134 -1.04 4.78 8.32
N ALA A 135 -0.92 3.54 8.81
CA ALA A 135 0.36 2.88 9.05
C ALA A 135 0.32 1.45 8.50
N VAL A 136 1.45 0.98 7.98
CA VAL A 136 1.55 -0.38 7.41
C VAL A 136 2.20 -1.32 8.44
N PRO A 137 1.45 -2.26 9.05
CA PRO A 137 2.03 -3.33 9.83
C PRO A 137 2.83 -4.28 8.93
N VAL A 138 3.96 -4.75 9.46
CA VAL A 138 4.87 -5.67 8.78
C VAL A 138 5.02 -6.90 9.68
N LEU A 139 4.50 -8.04 9.23
CA LEU A 139 4.48 -9.29 9.98
C LEU A 139 5.78 -10.07 9.78
N VAL A 140 6.32 -10.70 10.83
CA VAL A 140 7.50 -11.58 10.75
C VAL A 140 7.15 -13.01 11.12
N TYR A 141 7.42 -13.92 10.19
CA TYR A 141 7.46 -15.36 10.36
C TYR A 141 8.89 -15.87 10.17
N HIS A 142 9.17 -17.12 10.58
CA HIS A 142 10.50 -17.72 10.38
C HIS A 142 10.36 -19.16 9.85
N ARG A 143 9.85 -20.08 10.67
CA ARG A 143 9.70 -21.50 10.31
C ARG A 143 8.23 -21.95 10.32
N PHE A 144 7.90 -22.92 9.47
CA PHE A 144 6.59 -23.56 9.42
C PHE A 144 6.73 -25.09 9.51
N ALA A 145 5.76 -25.74 10.14
CA ALA A 145 5.67 -27.20 10.28
C ALA A 145 4.25 -27.60 10.73
N GLU A 146 3.92 -28.90 10.70
CA GLU A 146 2.65 -29.39 11.28
C GLU A 146 2.59 -29.16 12.80
N THR A 147 3.68 -29.53 13.48
CA THR A 147 3.86 -29.33 14.92
C THR A 147 5.09 -28.47 15.17
N CYS A 148 5.00 -27.59 16.18
CA CYS A 148 6.00 -26.58 16.45
C CYS A 148 6.34 -26.52 17.94
N GLU A 149 7.62 -26.72 18.27
CA GLU A 149 8.14 -26.68 19.65
C GLU A 149 8.63 -25.27 20.04
N SER A 150 9.11 -24.49 19.08
CA SER A 150 9.59 -23.10 19.27
C SER A 150 8.50 -22.07 18.96
N SER A 151 8.56 -20.89 19.60
CA SER A 151 7.73 -19.72 19.27
C SER A 151 8.03 -19.13 17.89
N LEU A 152 9.22 -19.37 17.34
CA LEU A 152 9.60 -18.99 15.96
C LEU A 152 9.06 -19.96 14.90
N CYS A 153 8.30 -20.98 15.31
CA CYS A 153 7.66 -21.95 14.43
C CYS A 153 6.14 -21.78 14.49
N THR A 154 5.55 -21.51 13.33
CA THR A 154 4.10 -21.33 13.13
C THR A 154 3.50 -22.61 12.54
N PRO A 155 2.52 -23.25 13.20
CA PRO A 155 1.82 -24.41 12.64
C PRO A 155 1.11 -24.10 11.32
N ILE A 156 1.05 -25.07 10.40
CA ILE A 156 0.41 -24.89 9.07
C ILE A 156 -1.03 -24.38 9.21
N SER A 157 -1.82 -25.01 10.08
CA SER A 157 -3.22 -24.63 10.36
C SER A 157 -3.39 -23.22 10.92
N VAL A 158 -2.42 -22.74 11.70
CA VAL A 158 -2.40 -21.38 12.25
C VAL A 158 -2.05 -20.37 11.15
N PHE A 159 -1.08 -20.68 10.29
CA PHE A 159 -0.72 -19.82 9.18
C PHE A 159 -1.85 -19.70 8.16
N ASP A 160 -2.50 -20.80 7.79
CA ASP A 160 -3.70 -20.80 6.94
C ASP A 160 -4.83 -19.95 7.54
N GLN A 161 -5.15 -20.14 8.82
CA GLN A 161 -6.17 -19.34 9.52
C GLN A 161 -5.86 -17.85 9.49
N GLN A 162 -4.59 -17.47 9.63
CA GLN A 162 -4.13 -16.08 9.58
C GLN A 162 -4.27 -15.49 8.16
N MET A 163 -3.85 -16.23 7.12
CA MET A 163 -3.98 -15.75 5.73
C MET A 163 -5.45 -15.64 5.29
N ARG A 164 -6.28 -16.60 5.70
CA ARG A 164 -7.74 -16.54 5.53
C ARG A 164 -8.35 -15.34 6.22
N TYR A 165 -7.97 -15.06 7.48
CA TYR A 165 -8.44 -13.87 8.18
C TYR A 165 -8.10 -12.58 7.42
N LEU A 166 -6.86 -12.43 6.94
CA LEU A 166 -6.47 -11.28 6.11
C LEU A 166 -7.39 -11.14 4.89
N LYS A 167 -7.63 -12.24 4.16
CA LYS A 167 -8.46 -12.26 2.95
C LYS A 167 -9.92 -11.90 3.23
N GLU A 168 -10.52 -12.54 4.23
CA GLU A 168 -11.95 -12.38 4.58
C GLU A 168 -12.26 -11.01 5.19
N ASN A 169 -11.27 -10.34 5.81
CA ASN A 169 -11.44 -9.03 6.43
C ASN A 169 -10.92 -7.86 5.57
N GLY A 170 -10.66 -8.11 4.27
CA GLY A 170 -10.28 -7.08 3.30
C GLY A 170 -8.88 -6.48 3.50
N TYR A 171 -7.97 -7.20 4.16
CA TYR A 171 -6.56 -6.80 4.20
C TYR A 171 -5.89 -7.09 2.86
N ARG A 172 -4.98 -6.19 2.48
CA ARG A 172 -4.28 -6.27 1.18
C ARG A 172 -2.79 -6.43 1.45
N VAL A 173 -2.24 -7.58 1.06
CA VAL A 173 -0.80 -7.83 1.16
C VAL A 173 -0.09 -7.05 0.06
N ILE A 174 0.79 -6.13 0.44
CA ILE A 174 1.58 -5.31 -0.49
C ILE A 174 3.07 -5.71 -0.48
N SER A 175 3.78 -5.39 -1.56
CA SER A 175 5.23 -5.58 -1.64
C SER A 175 6.00 -4.51 -0.86
N LEU A 176 7.27 -4.77 -0.58
CA LEU A 176 8.16 -3.76 -0.02
C LEU A 176 8.46 -2.63 -0.99
N GLY A 177 8.38 -2.87 -2.31
CA GLY A 177 8.39 -1.77 -3.29
C GLY A 177 7.27 -0.76 -3.04
N MET A 178 6.03 -1.24 -2.84
CA MET A 178 4.89 -0.37 -2.52
C MET A 178 5.03 0.31 -1.16
N LEU A 179 5.57 -0.38 -0.14
CA LEU A 179 5.85 0.24 1.16
C LEU A 179 6.93 1.33 1.05
N LEU A 180 7.97 1.11 0.24
CA LEU A 180 9.02 2.11 0.02
C LEU A 180 8.48 3.35 -0.71
N ASP A 181 7.68 3.17 -1.77
CA ASP A 181 7.05 4.29 -2.48
C ASP A 181 6.04 5.07 -1.60
N PHE A 182 5.43 4.42 -0.61
CA PHE A 182 4.62 5.08 0.44
C PHE A 182 5.48 5.92 1.38
N LEU A 183 6.55 5.34 1.93
CA LEU A 183 7.50 6.03 2.82
C LEU A 183 8.20 7.21 2.13
N GLU A 184 8.49 7.09 0.83
CA GLU A 184 9.09 8.17 0.03
C GLU A 184 8.04 9.14 -0.55
N TYR A 185 6.76 9.05 -0.12
CA TYR A 185 5.64 9.91 -0.53
C TYR A 185 5.41 9.96 -2.06
N ARG A 186 5.79 8.90 -2.78
CA ARG A 186 5.63 8.79 -4.24
C ARG A 186 4.24 8.30 -4.61
N GLN A 187 3.72 7.31 -3.88
CA GLN A 187 2.43 6.67 -4.14
C GLN A 187 1.71 6.35 -2.82
N ALA A 188 0.38 6.50 -2.77
CA ALA A 188 -0.38 5.92 -1.65
C ALA A 188 -0.47 4.39 -1.80
N VAL A 189 -0.68 3.70 -0.69
CA VAL A 189 -1.02 2.28 -0.63
C VAL A 189 -2.52 2.09 -0.36
N PRO A 190 -3.10 0.91 -0.67
CA PRO A 190 -4.48 0.60 -0.32
C PRO A 190 -4.75 0.74 1.19
N LYS A 191 -6.00 1.03 1.56
CA LYS A 191 -6.48 0.83 2.94
C LYS A 191 -6.31 -0.63 3.35
N ARG A 192 -6.12 -0.86 4.66
CA ARG A 192 -5.83 -2.18 5.26
C ARG A 192 -4.61 -2.89 4.64
N SER A 193 -3.62 -2.13 4.18
CA SER A 193 -2.35 -2.68 3.68
C SER A 193 -1.54 -3.33 4.79
N VAL A 194 -0.98 -4.51 4.51
CA VAL A 194 -0.07 -5.26 5.38
C VAL A 194 1.10 -5.81 4.57
N VAL A 195 2.27 -5.97 5.16
CA VAL A 195 3.40 -6.69 4.54
C VAL A 195 3.66 -7.99 5.29
N ILE A 196 3.95 -9.06 4.56
CA ILE A 196 4.36 -10.35 5.13
C ILE A 196 5.86 -10.54 4.85
N THR A 197 6.62 -10.79 5.92
CA THR A 197 8.06 -11.08 5.85
C THR A 197 8.37 -12.43 6.48
N ILE A 198 9.32 -13.16 5.90
CA ILE A 198 9.77 -14.48 6.37
C ILE A 198 11.29 -14.45 6.50
N ASP A 199 11.79 -14.60 7.72
CA ASP A 199 13.22 -14.49 8.04
C ASP A 199 13.94 -15.86 7.97
N ASP A 200 15.25 -15.84 8.23
CA ASP A 200 16.22 -16.94 8.24
C ASP A 200 16.46 -17.68 6.90
N GLY A 201 15.44 -17.92 6.08
CA GLY A 201 15.55 -18.72 4.86
C GLY A 201 15.39 -20.23 5.08
N TYR A 202 14.54 -20.65 6.04
CA TYR A 202 14.15 -22.05 6.18
C TYR A 202 13.42 -22.58 4.93
N LYS A 203 13.69 -23.83 4.55
CA LYS A 203 13.04 -24.50 3.40
C LYS A 203 11.51 -24.55 3.53
N SER A 204 10.98 -24.52 4.76
CA SER A 204 9.54 -24.42 5.04
C SER A 204 8.88 -23.16 4.46
N ALA A 205 9.63 -22.07 4.22
CA ALA A 205 9.11 -20.90 3.53
C ALA A 205 8.67 -21.25 2.09
N TYR A 206 9.41 -22.14 1.42
CA TYR A 206 9.08 -22.67 0.09
C TYR A 206 8.11 -23.85 0.15
N ASP A 207 8.34 -24.81 1.05
CA ASP A 207 7.55 -26.07 1.07
C ASP A 207 6.12 -25.87 1.59
N ILE A 208 5.88 -24.84 2.42
CA ILE A 208 4.62 -24.65 3.15
C ILE A 208 4.06 -23.24 2.92
N ALA A 209 4.80 -22.19 3.25
CA ALA A 209 4.24 -20.84 3.25
C ALA A 209 3.95 -20.33 1.82
N TYR A 210 4.85 -20.60 0.88
CA TYR A 210 4.74 -20.23 -0.53
C TYR A 210 3.44 -20.72 -1.20
N PRO A 211 3.09 -22.03 -1.22
CA PRO A 211 1.82 -22.48 -1.82
C PRO A 211 0.58 -21.93 -1.10
N ILE A 212 0.62 -21.77 0.23
CA ILE A 212 -0.51 -21.20 1.00
C ILE A 212 -0.73 -19.73 0.61
N LEU A 213 0.32 -18.92 0.59
CA LEU A 213 0.26 -17.52 0.18
C LEU A 213 -0.28 -17.37 -1.25
N LYS A 214 0.19 -18.18 -2.20
CA LYS A 214 -0.35 -18.22 -3.57
C LYS A 214 -1.85 -18.55 -3.58
N GLY A 215 -2.30 -19.49 -2.74
CA GLY A 215 -3.72 -19.85 -2.61
C GLY A 215 -4.64 -18.69 -2.22
N TYR A 216 -4.15 -17.73 -1.42
CA TYR A 216 -4.88 -16.51 -1.06
C TYR A 216 -4.66 -15.34 -2.03
N GLY A 217 -3.77 -15.47 -3.00
CA GLY A 217 -3.34 -14.40 -3.90
C GLY A 217 -2.38 -13.41 -3.24
N PHE A 218 -1.58 -13.87 -2.28
CA PHE A 218 -0.61 -13.08 -1.52
C PHE A 218 0.84 -13.45 -1.91
N SER A 219 1.75 -12.51 -1.65
CA SER A 219 3.20 -12.72 -1.71
C SER A 219 3.86 -12.38 -0.38
N ALA A 220 5.17 -12.54 -0.28
CA ALA A 220 5.96 -12.15 0.89
C ALA A 220 7.38 -11.75 0.48
N THR A 221 8.08 -11.03 1.37
CA THR A 221 9.54 -10.85 1.28
C THR A 221 10.26 -11.87 2.15
N LEU A 222 11.24 -12.57 1.58
CA LEU A 222 12.12 -13.46 2.33
C LEU A 222 13.42 -12.72 2.70
N PHE A 223 13.76 -12.64 3.98
CA PHE A 223 15.05 -12.15 4.44
C PHE A 223 15.96 -13.35 4.75
N ILE A 224 16.97 -13.56 3.90
CA ILE A 224 17.84 -14.73 3.98
C ILE A 224 19.26 -14.33 4.38
N TYR A 225 19.92 -15.12 5.23
CA TYR A 225 21.35 -14.97 5.48
C TYR A 225 22.15 -15.97 4.65
N THR A 226 23.15 -15.47 3.93
CA THR A 226 23.67 -16.18 2.75
C THR A 226 24.51 -17.41 3.06
N ASP A 227 25.06 -17.52 4.28
CA ASP A 227 25.79 -18.72 4.73
C ASP A 227 24.86 -19.92 4.98
N PHE A 228 23.54 -19.72 5.16
CA PHE A 228 22.58 -20.80 5.37
C PHE A 228 21.95 -21.32 4.08
N VAL A 229 21.77 -20.48 3.06
CA VAL A 229 21.09 -20.84 1.81
C VAL A 229 21.83 -21.96 1.07
N GLY A 230 21.18 -23.12 0.94
CA GLY A 230 21.77 -24.35 0.39
C GLY A 230 22.64 -25.15 1.38
N GLY A 231 22.76 -24.72 2.64
CA GLY A 231 23.61 -25.33 3.67
C GLY A 231 23.12 -26.65 4.27
N GLY A 232 21.99 -27.21 3.80
CA GLY A 232 21.48 -28.50 4.25
C GLY A 232 20.00 -28.73 3.95
N ARG A 233 19.45 -29.86 4.43
CA ARG A 233 18.06 -30.29 4.14
C ARG A 233 16.98 -29.32 4.62
N ILE A 234 17.28 -28.49 5.62
CA ILE A 234 16.33 -27.53 6.22
C ILE A 234 16.45 -26.11 5.67
N ALA A 235 17.44 -25.83 4.83
CA ALA A 235 17.67 -24.52 4.23
C ALA A 235 16.98 -24.43 2.87
N ILE A 236 16.44 -23.24 2.55
CA ILE A 236 16.03 -22.94 1.18
C ILE A 236 17.27 -22.92 0.26
N ASN A 237 17.09 -23.20 -1.02
CA ASN A 237 18.16 -23.11 -2.02
C ASN A 237 17.92 -21.97 -3.04
N TRP A 238 18.92 -21.70 -3.88
CA TRP A 238 18.87 -20.59 -4.84
C TRP A 238 17.91 -20.79 -6.01
N ASP A 239 17.57 -22.04 -6.37
CA ASP A 239 16.57 -22.33 -7.40
C ASP A 239 15.15 -22.07 -6.87
N GLN A 240 14.87 -22.53 -5.64
CA GLN A 240 13.64 -22.23 -4.91
C GLN A 240 13.41 -20.71 -4.77
N LEU A 241 14.46 -19.95 -4.40
CA LEU A 241 14.38 -18.48 -4.32
C LEU A 241 14.13 -17.83 -5.69
N ARG A 242 14.67 -18.39 -6.79
CA ARG A 242 14.39 -17.90 -8.16
C ARG A 242 12.94 -18.16 -8.57
N GLU A 243 12.41 -19.35 -8.28
CA GLU A 243 11.01 -19.70 -8.59
C GLU A 243 10.04 -18.79 -7.84
N MET A 244 10.20 -18.65 -6.52
CA MET A 244 9.38 -17.74 -5.71
C MET A 244 9.43 -16.31 -6.26
N LYS A 245 10.62 -15.84 -6.66
CA LYS A 245 10.81 -14.50 -7.25
C LYS A 245 10.10 -14.33 -8.59
N SER A 246 10.08 -15.34 -9.46
CA SER A 246 9.30 -15.28 -10.72
C SER A 246 7.80 -15.19 -10.49
N GLU A 247 7.34 -15.53 -9.29
CA GLU A 247 5.94 -15.58 -8.87
C GLU A 247 5.58 -14.44 -7.90
N GLY A 248 6.37 -13.36 -7.91
CA GLY A 248 6.06 -12.10 -7.22
C GLY A 248 6.54 -11.99 -5.76
N PHE A 249 7.31 -12.95 -5.26
CA PHE A 249 7.97 -12.84 -3.95
C PHE A 249 9.24 -12.01 -4.06
N GLU A 250 9.58 -11.29 -2.99
CA GLU A 250 10.81 -10.49 -2.91
C GLU A 250 11.86 -11.21 -2.05
N VAL A 251 13.14 -10.94 -2.28
CA VAL A 251 14.24 -11.47 -1.45
C VAL A 251 15.12 -10.31 -0.99
N GLY A 252 15.21 -10.12 0.32
CA GLY A 252 16.09 -9.18 1.01
C GLY A 252 17.24 -9.87 1.73
N SER A 253 18.17 -9.09 2.28
CA SER A 253 19.30 -9.62 3.07
C SER A 253 18.94 -9.77 4.56
N HIS A 254 19.45 -10.84 5.17
CA HIS A 254 19.51 -11.01 6.63
C HIS A 254 20.97 -11.12 7.12
N THR A 255 21.90 -10.43 6.45
CA THR A 255 23.37 -10.49 6.62
C THR A 255 24.05 -11.73 6.02
N LEU A 256 25.35 -11.90 6.26
CA LEU A 256 26.11 -13.04 5.74
C LEU A 256 25.91 -14.25 6.66
N SER A 257 26.19 -14.07 7.96
CA SER A 257 26.25 -15.16 8.94
C SER A 257 25.20 -15.07 10.07
N HIS A 258 24.19 -14.19 9.95
CA HIS A 258 23.19 -13.92 11.00
C HIS A 258 23.82 -13.50 12.35
N CYS A 259 24.87 -12.67 12.33
CA CYS A 259 25.46 -12.17 13.57
C CYS A 259 24.81 -10.86 14.05
N ASP A 260 24.79 -10.65 15.38
CA ASP A 260 24.36 -9.38 15.96
C ASP A 260 25.30 -8.26 15.48
N LEU A 261 24.74 -7.34 14.69
CA LEU A 261 25.47 -6.19 14.15
C LEU A 261 25.65 -5.09 15.19
N ALA A 262 24.76 -5.00 16.18
CA ALA A 262 24.77 -3.94 17.18
C ALA A 262 25.83 -4.15 18.28
N LYS A 263 26.28 -5.40 18.48
CA LYS A 263 27.27 -5.78 19.49
C LYS A 263 28.65 -6.09 18.89
N LYS A 264 29.70 -5.75 19.64
CA LYS A 264 31.06 -6.27 19.42
C LYS A 264 31.13 -7.74 19.87
N LYS A 265 32.01 -8.52 19.23
CA LYS A 265 32.41 -9.85 19.72
C LYS A 265 33.44 -9.70 20.86
N GLU A 266 33.63 -10.75 21.64
CA GLU A 266 34.70 -10.80 22.66
C GLU A 266 36.07 -10.63 21.99
N GLY A 267 36.93 -9.78 22.56
CA GLY A 267 38.23 -9.42 21.98
C GLY A 267 38.19 -8.56 20.71
N GLU A 268 37.03 -8.14 20.21
CA GLU A 268 36.90 -7.37 18.97
C GLU A 268 37.12 -5.86 19.19
N ASP A 269 38.17 -5.30 18.59
CA ASP A 269 38.41 -3.86 18.58
C ASP A 269 37.44 -3.09 17.65
N ASP A 270 37.50 -1.75 17.66
CA ASP A 270 36.62 -0.92 16.83
C ASP A 270 36.83 -1.06 15.32
N GLN A 271 38.06 -1.36 14.86
CA GLN A 271 38.36 -1.54 13.45
C GLN A 271 37.86 -2.90 12.96
N ALA A 272 38.14 -3.97 13.71
CA ALA A 272 37.63 -5.32 13.47
C ALA A 272 36.09 -5.34 13.44
N TYR A 273 35.44 -4.68 14.40
CA TYR A 273 33.98 -4.56 14.45
C TYR A 273 33.40 -3.88 13.20
N VAL A 274 33.98 -2.75 12.76
CA VAL A 274 33.54 -2.07 11.53
C VAL A 274 33.80 -2.90 10.28
N ALA A 275 34.95 -3.59 10.21
CA ALA A 275 35.29 -4.48 9.10
C ALA A 275 34.32 -5.66 9.01
N ARG A 276 33.95 -6.27 10.15
CA ARG A 276 32.92 -7.31 10.22
C ARG A 276 31.57 -6.80 9.71
N ILE A 277 31.03 -5.72 10.25
CA ILE A 277 29.72 -5.19 9.81
C ILE A 277 29.72 -4.90 8.30
N LYS A 278 30.79 -4.29 7.77
CA LYS A 278 30.93 -4.05 6.33
C LYS A 278 30.92 -5.35 5.53
N LYS A 279 31.61 -6.40 5.99
CA LYS A 279 31.60 -7.73 5.34
C LYS A 279 30.20 -8.35 5.36
N GLU A 280 29.54 -8.37 6.53
CA GLU A 280 28.19 -8.94 6.71
C GLU A 280 27.17 -8.32 5.74
N LEU A 281 27.23 -7.00 5.56
CA LEU A 281 26.31 -6.24 4.72
C LEU A 281 26.67 -6.32 3.23
N LEU A 282 27.92 -6.02 2.87
CA LEU A 282 28.32 -5.95 1.46
C LEU A 282 28.38 -7.33 0.79
N VAL A 283 28.89 -8.35 1.48
CA VAL A 283 29.07 -9.68 0.87
C VAL A 283 27.73 -10.39 0.71
N SER A 284 26.82 -10.30 1.70
CA SER A 284 25.48 -10.88 1.57
C SER A 284 24.71 -10.24 0.41
N LYS A 285 24.70 -8.91 0.33
CA LYS A 285 24.15 -8.16 -0.80
C LYS A 285 24.72 -8.64 -2.14
N GLN A 286 26.05 -8.66 -2.30
CA GLN A 286 26.71 -9.12 -3.53
C GLN A 286 26.36 -10.56 -3.93
N ILE A 287 26.20 -11.46 -2.95
CA ILE A 287 25.79 -12.85 -3.20
C ILE A 287 24.35 -12.89 -3.71
N ILE A 288 23.41 -12.22 -3.04
CA ILE A 288 21.98 -12.19 -3.42
C ILE A 288 21.82 -11.56 -4.81
N ASP A 289 22.44 -10.40 -5.04
CA ASP A 289 22.40 -9.65 -6.29
C ASP A 289 22.88 -10.50 -7.47
N LYS A 290 24.01 -11.21 -7.29
CA LYS A 290 24.56 -12.14 -8.29
C LYS A 290 23.71 -13.40 -8.50
N LYS A 291 23.11 -13.96 -7.45
CA LYS A 291 22.36 -15.23 -7.50
C LYS A 291 20.94 -15.07 -8.04
N LEU A 292 20.34 -13.90 -7.87
CA LEU A 292 18.95 -13.61 -8.23
C LEU A 292 18.79 -12.54 -9.32
N GLY A 293 19.88 -11.88 -9.76
CA GLY A 293 19.82 -10.83 -10.78
C GLY A 293 19.01 -9.63 -10.29
N GLN A 294 19.51 -8.94 -9.26
CA GLN A 294 18.82 -7.79 -8.65
C GLN A 294 19.79 -6.80 -7.99
N ASP A 295 19.22 -5.69 -7.52
CA ASP A 295 19.83 -4.77 -6.57
C ASP A 295 19.11 -4.88 -5.22
N THR A 296 19.69 -5.60 -4.26
CA THR A 296 19.08 -5.85 -2.95
C THR A 296 19.19 -4.61 -2.08
N THR A 297 18.06 -3.93 -1.87
CA THR A 297 17.97 -2.68 -1.10
C THR A 297 17.31 -2.86 0.28
N TYR A 298 16.79 -4.05 0.59
CA TYR A 298 16.11 -4.36 1.85
C TYR A 298 16.97 -5.23 2.77
N LEU A 299 16.97 -4.89 4.06
CA LEU A 299 17.70 -5.59 5.13
C LEU A 299 16.78 -5.83 6.33
N ALA A 300 16.71 -7.07 6.82
CA ALA A 300 16.28 -7.33 8.19
C ALA A 300 17.52 -7.41 9.09
N PHE A 301 17.53 -6.68 10.20
CA PHE A 301 18.62 -6.78 11.17
C PHE A 301 18.47 -8.10 11.97
N PRO A 302 19.51 -8.94 12.09
CA PRO A 302 19.50 -10.10 12.98
C PRO A 302 19.10 -9.69 14.40
N TYR A 303 18.18 -10.47 14.99
CA TYR A 303 17.56 -10.17 16.30
C TYR A 303 16.82 -8.81 16.38
N GLY A 304 16.61 -8.13 15.24
CA GLY A 304 16.08 -6.78 15.14
C GLY A 304 16.96 -5.69 15.77
N THR A 305 18.24 -5.97 16.00
CA THR A 305 19.17 -5.08 16.72
C THR A 305 20.01 -4.21 15.80
N TYR A 306 20.09 -2.91 16.10
CA TYR A 306 20.88 -1.95 15.34
C TYR A 306 21.38 -0.81 16.25
N ASN A 307 22.39 -0.08 15.80
CA ASN A 307 22.86 1.14 16.43
C ASN A 307 23.23 2.18 15.34
N GLN A 308 23.47 3.43 15.73
CA GLN A 308 23.77 4.52 14.79
C GLN A 308 25.02 4.29 13.92
N ARG A 309 25.96 3.43 14.33
CA ARG A 309 27.10 3.05 13.50
C ARG A 309 26.70 2.02 12.45
N VAL A 310 25.88 1.04 12.80
CA VAL A 310 25.30 0.06 11.87
C VAL A 310 24.47 0.76 10.79
N LEU A 311 23.54 1.64 11.18
CA LEU A 311 22.66 2.35 10.21
C LEU A 311 23.47 3.12 9.15
N ARG A 312 24.52 3.84 9.56
CA ARG A 312 25.41 4.54 8.61
C ARG A 312 26.16 3.59 7.67
N ILE A 313 26.53 2.40 8.12
CA ILE A 313 27.19 1.41 7.25
C ILE A 313 26.16 0.78 6.29
N CYS A 314 24.90 0.59 6.71
CA CYS A 314 23.82 0.11 5.85
C CYS A 314 23.52 1.09 4.70
N ASP A 315 23.38 2.38 4.99
CA ASP A 315 23.22 3.45 4.00
C ASP A 315 24.41 3.48 3.01
N GLN A 316 25.64 3.45 3.53
CA GLN A 316 26.87 3.37 2.72
C GLN A 316 26.96 2.09 1.86
N ALA A 317 26.32 0.99 2.29
CA ALA A 317 26.23 -0.26 1.54
C ALA A 317 25.11 -0.28 0.49
N GLY A 318 24.30 0.79 0.41
CA GLY A 318 23.22 0.95 -0.57
C GLY A 318 21.86 0.41 -0.11
N TYR A 319 21.72 -0.05 1.13
CA TYR A 319 20.39 -0.40 1.67
C TYR A 319 19.51 0.85 1.79
N LYS A 320 18.24 0.69 1.42
CA LYS A 320 17.20 1.73 1.48
C LYS A 320 16.17 1.47 2.57
N VAL A 321 15.96 0.20 2.92
CA VAL A 321 15.02 -0.19 3.97
C VAL A 321 15.68 -1.15 4.95
N GLY A 322 15.54 -0.85 6.25
CA GLY A 322 16.09 -1.60 7.37
C GLY A 322 15.01 -1.95 8.38
N PHE A 323 14.85 -3.25 8.69
CA PHE A 323 13.79 -3.75 9.55
C PHE A 323 14.28 -4.27 10.89
N SER A 324 13.62 -3.80 11.95
CA SER A 324 13.76 -4.29 13.32
C SER A 324 12.72 -5.37 13.65
N VAL A 325 12.58 -5.69 14.94
CA VAL A 325 11.45 -6.47 15.50
C VAL A 325 10.69 -5.71 16.59
N LYS A 326 10.80 -4.36 16.56
CA LYS A 326 9.98 -3.49 17.41
C LYS A 326 8.55 -3.49 16.86
N ARG A 327 7.56 -3.70 17.73
CA ARG A 327 6.13 -3.76 17.37
C ARG A 327 5.59 -2.40 16.90
N GLY A 328 4.57 -2.44 16.04
CA GLY A 328 3.76 -1.31 15.57
C GLY A 328 3.85 -1.09 14.06
N GLY A 329 2.85 -0.40 13.50
CA GLY A 329 2.81 -0.03 12.09
C GLY A 329 3.84 1.03 11.68
N ASN A 330 4.06 1.13 10.36
CA ASN A 330 4.97 2.07 9.72
C ASN A 330 4.17 3.12 8.92
N PRO A 331 3.98 4.35 9.42
CA PRO A 331 3.41 5.45 8.64
C PRO A 331 4.43 6.01 7.65
N PHE A 332 3.97 6.82 6.67
CA PHE A 332 4.84 7.36 5.62
C PHE A 332 6.05 8.17 6.13
N PHE A 333 5.97 8.75 7.32
CA PHE A 333 7.04 9.53 7.96
C PHE A 333 7.98 8.68 8.85
N ALA A 334 7.89 7.34 8.82
CA ALA A 334 8.82 6.48 9.52
C ALA A 334 10.22 6.51 8.87
N ASP A 335 11.28 6.36 9.68
CA ASP A 335 12.66 6.22 9.20
C ASP A 335 12.82 4.89 8.42
N PRO A 336 13.06 4.93 7.09
CA PRO A 336 13.13 3.72 6.28
C PRO A 336 14.21 2.73 6.73
N LEU A 337 15.30 3.19 7.35
CA LEU A 337 16.37 2.30 7.84
C LEU A 337 16.11 1.72 9.24
N ALA A 338 14.98 2.06 9.87
CA ALA A 338 14.66 1.68 11.24
C ALA A 338 13.20 1.24 11.42
N LEU A 339 12.59 0.64 10.38
CA LEU A 339 11.20 0.21 10.39
C LEU A 339 10.89 -0.84 11.46
N LYS A 340 9.63 -0.83 11.87
CA LYS A 340 9.02 -1.73 12.85
C LYS A 340 8.48 -2.99 12.17
N ARG A 341 8.49 -4.11 12.90
CA ARG A 341 7.83 -5.35 12.50
C ARG A 341 7.29 -6.10 13.71
N ASP A 342 6.14 -6.72 13.56
CA ASP A 342 5.49 -7.55 14.56
C ASP A 342 5.83 -9.02 14.33
N GLN A 343 6.58 -9.62 15.27
CA GLN A 343 6.86 -11.06 15.22
C GLN A 343 5.63 -11.87 15.61
N VAL A 344 5.22 -12.81 14.76
CA VAL A 344 4.07 -13.69 14.97
C VAL A 344 4.47 -14.89 15.85
N LEU A 345 4.83 -14.59 17.11
CA LEU A 345 5.33 -15.56 18.11
C LEU A 345 4.21 -16.34 18.81
N LYS A 346 2.99 -15.80 18.80
CA LYS A 346 1.81 -16.40 19.39
C LYS A 346 0.97 -17.08 18.30
N ARG A 347 0.27 -18.13 18.71
CA ARG A 347 -0.49 -19.02 17.81
C ARG A 347 -2.00 -18.81 17.87
N ASP A 348 -2.47 -17.84 18.64
CA ASP A 348 -3.88 -17.46 18.73
C ASP A 348 -4.23 -16.31 17.77
N ILE A 349 -5.45 -16.36 17.23
CA ILE A 349 -5.93 -15.37 16.26
C ILE A 349 -6.10 -13.97 16.86
N HIS A 350 -6.43 -13.85 18.15
CA HIS A 350 -6.62 -12.55 18.81
C HIS A 350 -5.31 -11.74 18.86
N SER A 351 -4.21 -12.38 19.23
CA SER A 351 -2.89 -11.75 19.23
C SER A 351 -2.40 -11.40 17.83
N PHE A 352 -2.81 -12.16 16.80
CA PHE A 352 -2.54 -11.81 15.40
C PHE A 352 -3.35 -10.58 14.96
N ILE A 353 -4.65 -10.52 15.24
CA ILE A 353 -5.51 -9.37 14.91
C ILE A 353 -4.97 -8.08 15.55
N ALA A 354 -4.47 -8.16 16.78
CA ALA A 354 -3.84 -7.03 17.48
C ALA A 354 -2.50 -6.56 16.86
N MET A 355 -2.00 -7.20 15.80
CA MET A 355 -0.85 -6.74 14.99
C MET A 355 -1.29 -6.01 13.72
N LEU A 356 -2.59 -5.99 13.40
CA LEU A 356 -3.14 -5.51 12.12
C LEU A 356 -3.73 -4.09 12.21
N GLU A 357 -3.32 -3.31 13.20
CA GLU A 357 -3.67 -1.89 13.30
C GLU A 357 -3.07 -1.14 12.09
N THR A 358 -3.94 -0.74 11.16
CA THR A 358 -3.56 -0.13 9.87
C THR A 358 -3.86 1.36 9.80
N PHE A 359 -4.52 1.91 10.81
CA PHE A 359 -4.84 3.33 10.92
C PHE A 359 -4.73 3.75 12.39
N HIS A 360 -4.04 4.85 12.65
CA HIS A 360 -3.92 5.43 13.98
C HIS A 360 -4.77 6.69 14.05
N GLU A 361 -5.79 6.67 14.91
CA GLU A 361 -6.62 7.84 15.18
C GLU A 361 -5.79 8.96 15.84
N LEU A 362 -5.94 10.18 15.32
CA LEU A 362 -5.33 11.37 15.87
C LEU A 362 -6.26 12.55 15.61
N SER A 363 -7.04 12.93 16.62
CA SER A 363 -7.91 14.10 16.55
C SER A 363 -7.07 15.36 16.34
N LEU A 364 -7.21 15.98 15.16
CA LEU A 364 -6.70 17.31 14.86
C LEU A 364 -7.68 18.44 15.24
N ARG A 365 -8.76 18.10 15.96
CA ARG A 365 -9.76 19.04 16.51
C ARG A 365 -9.34 19.58 17.87
#